data_AF-A0A1V2YCU5-F1
#
_entry.id   AF-A0A1V2YCU5-F1
#
_cell.length_a   1.000
_cell.length_b   1.000
_cell.length_c   1.000
_cell.angle_alpha   90.00
_cell.angle_beta   90.00
_cell.angle_gamma   90.00
#
_symmetry.space_group_name_H-M   'P 1'
#
loop_
_entity.id
_entity.type
_entity.pdbx_description
1 polymer ?
#
loop_
_entity_poly.entity_id
_entity_poly.type
_entity_poly.pdbx_seq_one_letter_code
_entity_poly.pdbx_strand_id
1 'polypeptide(L)' 'MISTITQQSITNTKKALSHSIINNNYNLLATDVIQLSQELDNKMLPLFKQQLDFYNLYLRLNTQKAT' A
#
# COMPACT_ATOMS: atom_id res chain seq x y z
N MET A 1 5.89 -13.11 4.15
CA MET A 1 7.10 -12.31 3.82
C MET A 1 6.79 -11.59 2.52
N ILE A 2 6.97 -10.26 2.44
CA ILE A 2 6.73 -9.54 1.18
C ILE A 2 7.81 -9.98 0.20
N SER A 3 7.42 -10.42 -0.99
CA SER A 3 8.41 -10.78 -2.00
C SER A 3 9.12 -9.52 -2.48
N THR A 4 10.42 -9.61 -2.73
CA THR A 4 11.23 -8.52 -3.31
C THR A 4 10.63 -8.02 -4.62
N ILE A 5 10.02 -8.91 -5.40
CA ILE A 5 9.30 -8.61 -6.65
C ILE A 5 8.08 -7.72 -6.37
N THR A 6 7.28 -8.04 -5.34
CA THR A 6 6.11 -7.24 -4.93
C THR A 6 6.52 -5.84 -4.48
N GLN A 7 7.61 -5.73 -3.71
CA GLN A 7 8.11 -4.45 -3.23
C GLN A 7 8.64 -3.56 -4.37
N GLN A 8 9.34 -4.15 -5.34
CA GLN A 8 9.81 -3.44 -6.52
C GLN A 8 8.64 -2.95 -7.37
N SER A 9 7.61 -3.78 -7.57
CA SER A 9 6.41 -3.38 -8.31
C SER A 9 5.71 -2.19 -7.66
N ILE A 10 5.49 -2.21 -6.34
CA ILE A 10 4.87 -1.09 -5.60
C ILE A 10 5.72 0.18 -5.74
N THR A 11 7.03 0.06 -5.63
CA THR A 11 7.96 1.20 -5.78
C THR A 11 7.86 1.82 -7.18
N ASN A 12 7.79 0.98 -8.21
CA ASN A 12 7.65 1.45 -9.58
C ASN A 12 6.29 2.14 -9.80
N THR A 13 5.20 1.57 -9.30
CA THR A 13 3.86 2.20 -9.41
C THR A 13 3.83 3.54 -8.66
N LYS A 14 4.46 3.66 -7.49
CA LYS A 14 4.59 4.95 -6.77
C LYS A 14 5.33 5.99 -7.61
N LYS A 15 6.45 5.62 -8.23
CA LYS A 15 7.20 6.52 -9.13
C LYS A 15 6.34 6.94 -10.32
N ALA A 16 5.62 6.01 -10.95
CA ALA A 16 4.75 6.32 -12.07
C ALA A 16 3.64 7.31 -11.67
N LEU A 17 2.98 7.07 -10.52
CA LEU A 17 1.97 7.97 -9.96
C LEU A 17 2.53 9.36 -9.70
N SER A 18 3.70 9.48 -9.07
CA SER A 18 4.34 10.78 -8.83
C SER A 18 4.60 11.55 -10.13
N HIS A 19 5.10 10.89 -11.18
CA HIS A 19 5.31 11.55 -12.47
C HIS A 19 3.98 11.96 -13.12
N SER A 20 2.95 11.10 -13.08
CA SER A 20 1.63 11.40 -13.63
C SER A 20 0.98 12.61 -12.93
N ILE A 21 1.09 12.71 -11.60
CA ILE A 21 0.62 13.88 -10.84
C ILE A 21 1.30 15.17 -11.31
N ILE A 22 2.64 15.15 -11.45
CA ILE A 22 3.41 16.32 -11.91
C ILE A 22 3.01 16.70 -13.34
N ASN A 23 2.90 15.72 -14.24
CA ASN A 23 2.57 15.95 -15.65
C ASN A 23 1.13 16.46 -15.86
N ASN A 24 0.20 16.11 -14.97
CA ASN A 24 -1.17 16.59 -14.97
C ASN A 24 -1.35 17.91 -14.19
N ASN A 25 -0.27 18.65 -13.93
CA ASN A 25 -0.28 19.90 -13.15
C ASN A 25 -0.98 19.73 -11.78
N TYR A 26 -0.72 18.60 -11.12
CA TYR A 26 -1.31 18.24 -9.82
C TYR A 26 -2.83 18.04 -9.86
N ASN A 27 -3.44 17.87 -11.03
CA ASN A 27 -4.83 17.46 -11.13
C ASN A 27 -4.98 15.99 -10.69
N LEU A 28 -5.40 15.79 -9.45
CA LEU A 28 -5.59 14.47 -8.86
C LEU A 28 -6.78 13.71 -9.46
N LEU A 29 -7.63 14.39 -10.25
CA LEU A 29 -8.79 13.81 -10.91
C LEU A 29 -8.50 13.42 -12.37
N ALA A 30 -7.27 13.61 -12.85
CA ALA A 30 -6.87 13.12 -14.15
C ALA A 30 -6.99 11.58 -14.21
N THR A 31 -7.47 11.07 -15.33
CA THR A 31 -7.82 9.65 -15.49
C THR A 31 -6.63 8.72 -15.19
N ASP A 32 -5.44 9.07 -15.65
CA ASP A 32 -4.21 8.32 -15.43
C ASP A 32 -3.74 8.38 -13.96
N VAL A 33 -3.87 9.52 -13.31
CA VAL A 33 -3.59 9.67 -11.86
C VAL A 33 -4.53 8.77 -11.04
N ILE A 34 -5.83 8.76 -11.37
CA ILE A 34 -6.82 7.91 -10.71
C ILE A 34 -6.48 6.42 -10.91
N GLN A 35 -6.19 6.02 -12.15
CA GLN A 35 -5.84 4.63 -12.48
C GLN A 35 -4.60 4.16 -11.72
N LEU A 36 -3.53 4.97 -11.71
CA LEU A 36 -2.30 4.64 -10.99
C LEU A 36 -2.51 4.62 -9.47
N SER A 37 -3.38 5.47 -8.94
CA SER A 37 -3.76 5.47 -7.52
C SER A 37 -4.49 4.17 -7.15
N GLN A 38 -5.48 3.77 -7.94
CA GLN A 38 -6.21 2.52 -7.73
C GLN A 38 -5.31 1.29 -7.86
N GLU A 39 -4.39 1.28 -8.82
CA GLU A 39 -3.41 0.21 -8.96
C GLU A 39 -2.52 0.11 -7.72
N LEU A 40 -2.04 1.25 -7.21
CA LEU A 40 -1.21 1.30 -6.02
C LEU A 40 -1.96 0.78 -4.79
N ASP A 41 -3.20 1.21 -4.58
CA ASP A 41 -4.05 0.76 -3.48
C ASP A 41 -4.27 -0.75 -3.52
N ASN A 42 -4.60 -1.30 -4.70
CA ASN A 42 -4.79 -2.74 -4.88
C ASN A 42 -3.54 -3.55 -4.53
N LYS A 43 -2.35 -3.03 -4.84
CA LYS A 43 -1.08 -3.69 -4.50
C LYS A 43 -0.75 -3.58 -3.02
N MET A 44 -1.11 -2.48 -2.35
CA MET A 44 -0.78 -2.23 -0.95
C MET A 44 -1.78 -2.85 0.02
N LEU A 45 -3.05 -3.01 -0.37
CA LEU A 45 -4.11 -3.51 0.51
C LEU A 45 -3.79 -4.87 1.17
N PRO A 46 -3.27 -5.89 0.48
CA PRO A 46 -2.89 -7.15 1.12
C PRO A 46 -1.80 -6.99 2.18
N LEU A 47 -0.88 -6.04 1.97
CA LEU A 47 0.22 -5.77 2.91
C LEU A 47 -0.30 -5.15 4.19
N PHE A 48 -1.22 -4.19 4.07
CA PHE A 48 -1.87 -3.57 5.21
C PHE A 48 -2.71 -4.57 6.01
N LYS A 49 -3.44 -5.47 5.33
CA LYS A 49 -4.16 -6.56 5.99
C LYS A 49 -3.21 -7.45 6.79
N GLN A 50 -2.10 -7.88 6.17
CA GLN A 50 -1.11 -8.72 6.85
C GLN A 50 -0.50 -8.04 8.08
N GLN A 51 -0.19 -6.73 7.98
CA GLN A 51 0.34 -5.95 9.11
C GLN A 51 -0.69 -5.83 10.24
N LEU A 52 -1.95 -5.57 9.89
CA LEU A 52 -3.04 -5.49 10.86
C LEU A 52 -3.29 -6.84 11.56
N ASP A 53 -3.29 -7.94 10.81
CA ASP A 53 -3.46 -9.29 11.34
C ASP A 53 -2.34 -9.64 12.33
N PHE A 54 -1.10 -9.30 11.99
CA PHE A 54 0.05 -9.48 12.89
C PHE A 54 -0.10 -8.66 14.18
N TYR A 55 -0.50 -7.39 14.06
CA TYR A 55 -0.72 -6.53 15.21
C TYR A 55 -1.84 -7.05 16.12
N ASN A 56 -2.95 -7.50 15.52
CA ASN A 56 -4.07 -8.10 16.27
C ASN A 56 -3.64 -9.39 16.99
N LEU A 57 -2.80 -10.21 16.37
CA LEU A 57 -2.23 -11.39 17.02
C LEU A 57 -1.34 -10.99 18.21
N TYR A 58 -0.47 -10.01 18.02
CA TYR A 58 0.38 -9.46 19.10
C TYR A 58 -0.46 -8.98 20.28
N LEU A 59 -1.53 -8.23 20.02
CA LEU A 59 -2.42 -7.74 21.07
C LEU A 59 -3.04 -8.91 21.85
N ARG A 60 -3.62 -9.90 21.15
CA ARG A 60 -4.25 -11.07 21.79
C ARG A 60 -3.28 -11.81 22.72
N LEU A 61 -2.06 -12.07 22.25
CA LEU A 61 -1.06 -12.81 23.01
C LEU A 61 -0.58 -12.05 24.26
N ASN A 62 -0.51 -10.72 24.22
CA ASN A 62 -0.06 -9.93 25.36
C ASN A 62 -1.19 -9.60 26.35
N THR A 63 -2.43 -9.46 25.88
CA THR A 63 -3.60 -9.33 26.77
C THR A 63 -3.91 -10.62 27.54
N GLN A 64 -3.60 -11.79 26.98
CA GLN A 64 -3.82 -13.08 27.64
C GLN A 64 -2.77 -13.41 28.71
N LYS A 65 -1.61 -12.74 28.71
CA LYS A 65 -0.55 -12.93 29.73
C LYS A 65 -0.80 -12.13 31.02
N ALA A 66 -1.80 -11.25 31.03
CA ALA A 66 -2.11 -10.36 32.15
C ALA A 66 -3.24 -10.89 33.07
N THR A 67 -3.70 -12.13 32.84
CA THR A 67 -4.66 -12.88 33.66
C THR A 67 -4.04 -14.19 34.10
#